data_AF-A0A7W1PY82-F1
#
_entry.id   AF-A0A7W1PY82-F1
#
_cell.length_a   1.000
_cell.length_b   1.000
_cell.length_c   1.000
_cell.angle_alpha   90.00
_cell.angle_beta   90.00
_cell.angle_gamma   90.00
#
_symmetry.space_group_name_H-M   'P 1'
#
loop_
_entity.id
_entity.type
_entity.pdbx_description
1 polymer ?
#
loop_
_entity_poly.entity_id
_entity_poly.type
_entity_poly.pdbx_seq_one_letter_code
_entity_poly.pdbx_strand_id
1 'polypeptide(L)'
;MKFWNPEEFIARAFEEDTGDGDHTSLACIPADAKGKAVLLAKENGVLSGMAIAEKIFKFASPAIHFEPFLKDGDIIKPGDKAFIVDGSVQAILRAERVALNCMQRLSGIATHTRRLVDKLEGLNTKLLDTRKTTPGFRYLEKQAVKHGGGENHRYGLYDMIMLKDN
;
A
#
# COMPACT_ATOMS: atom_id res chain seq x y z
N MET A 1 -5.44 16.32 -5.53
CA MET A 1 -4.43 16.57 -4.49
C MET A 1 -3.13 16.95 -5.18
N LYS A 2 -2.56 18.15 -4.96
CA LYS A 2 -1.61 18.78 -5.91
C LYS A 2 -0.17 18.21 -5.94
N PHE A 3 0.22 17.29 -5.05
CA PHE A 3 1.66 17.02 -4.82
C PHE A 3 2.10 15.55 -4.73
N TRP A 4 1.19 14.57 -4.75
CA TRP A 4 1.58 13.17 -4.76
C TRP A 4 1.32 12.57 -6.12
N ASN A 5 2.38 12.14 -6.80
CA ASN A 5 2.32 11.48 -8.09
C ASN A 5 2.48 9.95 -7.89
N PRO A 6 1.38 9.17 -7.96
CA PRO A 6 1.46 7.72 -7.83
C PRO A 6 2.32 7.08 -8.92
N GLU A 7 2.27 7.59 -10.15
CA GLU A 7 2.95 6.98 -11.29
C GLU A 7 4.46 7.09 -11.15
N GLU A 8 4.96 8.25 -10.72
CA GLU A 8 6.39 8.45 -10.45
C GLU A 8 6.88 7.55 -9.31
N PHE A 9 6.11 7.44 -8.23
CA PHE A 9 6.44 6.54 -7.12
C PHE A 9 6.53 5.08 -7.60
N ILE A 10 5.53 4.62 -8.36
CA ILE A 10 5.47 3.25 -8.87
C ILE A 10 6.62 3.00 -9.86
N ALA A 11 6.86 3.92 -10.80
CA ALA A 11 7.93 3.80 -11.78
C ALA A 11 9.31 3.63 -11.11
N ARG A 12 9.60 4.44 -10.10
CA ARG A 12 10.85 4.32 -9.32
C ARG A 12 10.93 3.01 -8.54
N ALA A 13 9.82 2.53 -7.99
CA ALA A 13 9.80 1.24 -7.30
C ALA A 13 10.04 0.05 -8.25
N PHE A 14 9.52 0.10 -9.48
CA PHE A 14 9.84 -0.89 -10.51
C PHE A 14 11.28 -0.77 -11.01
N GLU A 15 11.82 0.44 -11.15
CA GLU A 15 13.23 0.64 -11.52
C GLU A 15 14.16 0.04 -10.47
N GLU A 16 13.87 0.25 -9.18
CA GLU A 16 14.60 -0.37 -8.06
C GLU A 16 14.54 -1.90 -8.09
N ASP A 17 13.35 -2.49 -8.27
CA ASP A 17 13.15 -3.94 -8.11
C ASP A 17 13.49 -4.74 -9.37
N THR A 18 13.34 -4.14 -10.57
CA THR A 18 13.43 -4.89 -11.83
C THR A 18 14.58 -4.50 -12.73
N GLY A 19 15.22 -3.32 -12.56
CA GLY A 19 16.36 -2.91 -13.38
C GLY A 19 16.14 -3.13 -14.89
N ASP A 20 16.98 -3.96 -15.50
CA ASP A 20 16.93 -4.35 -16.91
C ASP A 20 15.99 -5.55 -17.21
N GLY A 21 15.49 -6.26 -16.19
CA GLY A 21 14.39 -7.21 -16.32
C GLY A 21 14.32 -8.29 -15.24
N ASP A 22 13.15 -8.91 -15.08
CA ASP A 22 12.98 -10.14 -14.29
C ASP A 22 13.46 -11.36 -15.10
N HIS A 23 14.78 -11.59 -15.10
CA HIS A 23 15.40 -12.66 -15.88
C HIS A 23 14.85 -14.06 -15.55
N THR A 24 14.45 -14.30 -14.31
CA THR A 24 13.93 -15.61 -13.90
C THR A 24 12.58 -15.87 -14.53
N SER A 25 11.64 -14.93 -14.42
CA SER A 25 10.33 -15.08 -15.06
C SER A 25 10.44 -15.10 -16.58
N LEU A 26 11.31 -14.28 -17.17
CA LEU A 26 11.52 -14.24 -18.61
C LEU A 26 12.12 -15.54 -19.17
N ALA A 27 12.98 -16.22 -18.41
CA ALA A 27 13.59 -17.48 -18.83
C ALA A 27 12.68 -18.69 -18.61
N CYS A 28 11.84 -18.67 -17.57
CA CYS A 28 11.09 -19.85 -17.14
C CYS A 28 9.60 -19.83 -17.50
N ILE A 29 9.03 -18.66 -17.79
CA ILE A 29 7.59 -18.49 -18.01
C ILE A 29 7.34 -18.08 -19.47
N PRO A 30 6.49 -18.81 -20.23
CA PRO A 30 6.09 -18.38 -21.57
C PRO A 30 5.43 -17.00 -21.58
N ALA A 31 5.71 -16.19 -22.61
CA ALA A 31 5.20 -14.81 -22.70
C ALA A 31 3.67 -14.73 -22.80
N ASP A 32 3.04 -15.78 -23.35
CA ASP A 32 1.59 -15.92 -23.50
C ASP A 32 0.90 -16.57 -22.29
N ALA A 33 1.66 -17.03 -21.29
CA ALA A 33 1.12 -17.66 -20.10
C ALA A 33 0.16 -16.72 -19.35
N LYS A 34 -1.05 -17.21 -19.10
CA LYS A 34 -2.08 -16.54 -18.31
C LYS A 34 -2.28 -17.28 -16.99
N GLY A 35 -2.55 -16.52 -15.93
CA GLY A 35 -2.77 -17.09 -14.61
C GLY A 35 -3.47 -16.13 -13.68
N LYS A 36 -3.89 -16.69 -12.54
CA LYS A 36 -4.49 -15.96 -11.43
C LYS A 36 -3.59 -16.04 -10.20
N ALA A 37 -3.51 -14.96 -9.44
CA ALA A 37 -2.92 -14.95 -8.12
C ALA A 37 -3.91 -14.39 -7.10
N VAL A 38 -3.85 -14.90 -5.86
CA VAL A 38 -4.72 -14.48 -4.76
C VAL A 38 -3.85 -13.89 -3.67
N LEU A 39 -4.17 -12.68 -3.21
CA LEU A 39 -3.55 -12.14 -2.00
C LEU A 39 -4.27 -12.66 -0.76
N LEU A 40 -3.56 -13.42 0.06
CA LEU A 40 -4.04 -13.93 1.34
C LEU A 40 -3.41 -13.17 2.50
N ALA A 41 -4.23 -12.73 3.45
CA ALA A 41 -3.75 -12.26 4.74
C ALA A 41 -3.12 -13.44 5.52
N LYS A 42 -1.96 -13.21 6.13
CA LYS A 42 -1.26 -14.22 6.95
C LYS A 42 -1.26 -13.90 8.44
N GLU A 43 -1.73 -12.72 8.82
CA GLU A 43 -1.74 -12.23 10.19
C GLU A 43 -3.04 -11.45 10.47
N ASN A 44 -3.35 -11.27 11.75
CA ASN A 44 -4.46 -10.40 12.15
C ASN A 44 -4.03 -8.93 12.06
N GLY A 45 -4.93 -8.05 11.64
CA GLY A 45 -4.64 -6.62 11.60
C GLY A 45 -5.68 -5.78 10.89
N VAL A 46 -5.26 -4.61 10.42
CA VAL A 46 -6.05 -3.71 9.57
C VAL A 46 -5.41 -3.66 8.19
N LEU A 47 -6.18 -3.98 7.16
CA LEU A 47 -5.73 -3.93 5.78
C LEU A 47 -5.50 -2.49 5.33
N SER A 48 -4.35 -2.23 4.71
CA SER A 48 -4.07 -0.95 4.07
C SER A 48 -3.13 -1.13 2.88
N GLY A 49 -3.41 -0.41 1.79
CA GLY A 49 -2.64 -0.41 0.56
C GLY A 49 -3.37 -1.03 -0.64
N MET A 50 -4.67 -1.29 -0.58
CA MET A 50 -5.46 -1.82 -1.70
C MET A 50 -5.39 -0.89 -2.91
N ALA A 51 -5.58 0.42 -2.70
CA ALA A 51 -5.56 1.39 -3.79
C ALA A 51 -4.19 1.52 -4.48
N ILE A 52 -3.07 1.38 -3.75
CA ILE A 52 -1.74 1.41 -4.37
C ILE A 52 -1.39 0.07 -5.04
N ALA A 53 -1.84 -1.05 -4.47
CA ALA A 53 -1.66 -2.38 -5.07
C ALA A 53 -2.32 -2.47 -6.45
N GLU A 54 -3.57 -2.04 -6.57
CA GLU A 54 -4.27 -2.01 -7.86
C GLU A 54 -3.47 -1.22 -8.91
N LYS A 55 -2.97 -0.03 -8.54
CA LYS A 55 -2.15 0.80 -9.43
C LYS A 55 -0.84 0.13 -9.82
N ILE A 56 -0.17 -0.55 -8.90
CA ILE A 56 1.07 -1.29 -9.17
C ILE A 56 0.83 -2.41 -10.20
N PHE A 57 -0.23 -3.21 -10.02
CA PHE A 57 -0.57 -4.27 -10.98
C PHE A 57 -0.97 -3.69 -12.36
N LYS A 58 -1.76 -2.61 -12.37
CA LYS A 58 -2.14 -1.93 -13.62
C LYS A 58 -0.94 -1.29 -14.33
N PHE A 59 0.05 -0.82 -13.58
CA PHE A 59 1.30 -0.31 -14.14
C PHE A 59 2.13 -1.43 -14.77
N ALA A 60 2.20 -2.60 -14.14
CA ALA A 60 2.90 -3.75 -14.71
C ALA A 60 2.23 -4.26 -16.00
N SER A 61 0.91 -4.26 -16.07
CA SER A 61 0.17 -4.49 -17.30
C SER A 61 -1.26 -3.93 -17.20
N PRO A 62 -1.68 -3.03 -18.12
CA PRO A 62 -3.05 -2.51 -18.13
C PRO A 62 -4.13 -3.59 -18.30
N ALA A 63 -3.75 -4.73 -18.90
CA ALA A 63 -4.62 -5.87 -19.16
C ALA A 63 -4.88 -6.75 -17.92
N ILE A 64 -4.16 -6.56 -16.81
CA ILE A 64 -4.44 -7.30 -15.57
C ILE A 64 -5.82 -6.91 -15.05
N HIS A 65 -6.67 -7.89 -14.78
CA HIS A 65 -7.93 -7.70 -14.05
C HIS A 65 -7.65 -7.79 -12.55
N PHE A 66 -8.08 -6.77 -11.79
CA PHE A 66 -7.92 -6.71 -10.34
C PHE A 66 -9.31 -6.78 -9.71
N GLU A 67 -9.55 -7.80 -8.90
CA GLU A 67 -10.84 -8.08 -8.27
C GLU A 67 -10.70 -7.99 -6.74
N PRO A 68 -11.12 -6.86 -6.12
CA PRO A 68 -11.03 -6.68 -4.68
C PRO A 68 -12.16 -7.42 -3.94
N PHE A 69 -11.83 -8.11 -2.85
CA PHE A 69 -12.80 -8.69 -1.90
C PHE A 69 -12.87 -7.90 -0.60
N LEU A 70 -11.78 -7.22 -0.24
CA LEU A 70 -11.67 -6.34 0.92
C LEU A 70 -11.29 -4.93 0.48
N LYS A 71 -11.45 -3.96 1.38
CA LYS A 71 -11.07 -2.57 1.20
C LYS A 71 -10.11 -2.09 2.29
N ASP A 72 -9.47 -0.97 2.02
CA ASP A 72 -8.63 -0.28 3.00
C ASP A 72 -9.42 0.05 4.29
N GLY A 73 -8.85 -0.30 5.44
CA GLY A 73 -9.47 -0.13 6.76
C GLY A 73 -10.23 -1.35 7.29
N ASP A 74 -10.45 -2.40 6.47
CA ASP A 74 -11.07 -3.63 6.94
C ASP A 74 -10.18 -4.37 7.95
N ILE A 75 -10.80 -5.01 8.94
CA ILE A 75 -10.12 -5.92 9.85
C ILE A 75 -9.88 -7.24 9.12
N ILE A 76 -8.66 -7.75 9.19
CA ILE A 76 -8.25 -8.99 8.54
C ILE A 76 -7.76 -10.03 9.55
N LYS A 77 -7.93 -11.29 9.19
CA LYS A 77 -7.39 -12.47 9.89
C LYS A 77 -6.69 -13.41 8.89
N PRO A 78 -5.82 -14.33 9.38
CA PRO A 78 -5.16 -15.31 8.53
C PRO A 78 -6.15 -16.09 7.65
N GLY A 79 -5.87 -16.17 6.35
CA GLY A 79 -6.69 -16.85 5.36
C GLY A 79 -7.71 -15.97 4.64
N ASP A 80 -7.95 -14.74 5.11
CA ASP A 80 -8.81 -13.80 4.38
C ASP A 80 -8.20 -13.49 3.01
N LYS A 81 -9.06 -13.45 1.98
CA LYS A 81 -8.70 -13.08 0.62
C LYS A 81 -8.88 -11.58 0.46
N ALA A 82 -7.81 -10.84 0.20
CA ALA A 82 -7.90 -9.40 -0.02
C ALA A 82 -8.33 -9.06 -1.45
N PHE A 83 -7.71 -9.69 -2.45
CA PHE A 83 -8.05 -9.55 -3.87
C PHE A 83 -7.55 -10.75 -4.69
N ILE A 84 -8.03 -10.84 -5.92
CA ILE A 84 -7.48 -11.67 -7.00
C ILE A 84 -6.95 -10.78 -8.11
N VAL A 85 -5.83 -11.18 -8.71
CA VAL A 85 -5.35 -10.65 -9.99
C VAL A 85 -5.36 -11.73 -11.05
N ASP A 86 -5.78 -11.39 -12.25
CA ASP A 86 -5.82 -12.28 -13.42
C ASP A 86 -5.15 -11.60 -14.62
N GLY A 87 -4.23 -12.27 -15.30
CA GLY A 87 -3.53 -11.71 -16.44
C GLY A 87 -2.27 -12.48 -16.83
N SER A 88 -1.30 -11.77 -17.44
CA SER A 88 0.01 -12.34 -17.77
C SER A 88 0.73 -12.75 -16.49
N VAL A 89 1.22 -14.00 -16.46
CA VAL A 89 1.96 -14.53 -15.30
C VAL A 89 3.23 -13.72 -15.05
N GLN A 90 4.00 -13.39 -16.10
CA GLN A 90 5.19 -12.57 -15.98
C GLN A 90 4.89 -11.18 -15.36
N ALA A 91 3.80 -10.54 -15.78
CA ALA A 91 3.41 -9.23 -15.25
C ALA A 91 2.94 -9.31 -13.78
N ILE A 92 2.20 -10.36 -13.41
CA ILE A 92 1.78 -10.60 -12.03
C ILE A 92 3.01 -10.78 -11.13
N LEU A 93 3.95 -11.64 -11.52
CA LEU A 93 5.16 -11.92 -10.73
C LEU A 93 6.04 -10.69 -10.59
N ARG A 94 6.24 -9.94 -11.68
CA ARG A 94 7.00 -8.69 -11.68
C ARG A 94 6.43 -7.63 -10.71
N ALA A 95 5.11 -7.57 -10.58
CA ALA A 95 4.44 -6.62 -9.70
C ALA A 95 4.40 -7.04 -8.22
N GLU A 96 4.59 -8.33 -7.95
CA GLU A 96 4.28 -8.96 -6.67
C GLU A 96 5.04 -8.30 -5.52
N ARG A 97 6.37 -8.22 -5.61
CA ARG A 97 7.21 -7.77 -4.50
C ARG A 97 6.95 -6.30 -4.16
N VAL A 98 6.86 -5.45 -5.20
CA VAL A 98 6.53 -4.03 -5.05
C VAL A 98 5.18 -3.84 -4.36
N ALA A 99 4.15 -4.57 -4.79
CA ALA A 99 2.81 -4.50 -4.19
C ALA A 99 2.82 -4.99 -2.72
N LEU A 100 3.42 -6.15 -2.46
CA LEU A 100 3.49 -6.74 -1.12
C LEU A 100 4.24 -5.84 -0.14
N ASN A 101 5.41 -5.31 -0.53
CA ASN A 101 6.21 -4.44 0.33
C ASN A 101 5.43 -3.18 0.73
N CYS A 102 4.69 -2.59 -0.22
CA CYS A 102 3.82 -1.45 0.06
C CYS A 102 2.70 -1.85 1.04
N MET A 103 1.93 -2.89 0.71
CA MET A 103 0.77 -3.29 1.53
C MET A 103 1.16 -3.74 2.94
N GLN A 104 2.26 -4.49 3.09
CA GLN A 104 2.73 -4.95 4.39
C GLN A 104 3.13 -3.76 5.28
N ARG A 105 3.89 -2.80 4.74
CA ARG A 105 4.25 -1.57 5.46
C ARG A 105 3.02 -0.81 5.91
N LEU A 106 2.09 -0.57 4.99
CA LEU A 106 0.90 0.24 5.24
C LEU A 106 -0.07 -0.46 6.21
N SER A 107 -0.27 -1.76 6.05
CA SER A 107 -1.10 -2.55 6.98
C SER A 107 -0.47 -2.60 8.38
N GLY A 108 0.86 -2.66 8.49
CA GLY A 108 1.55 -2.54 9.78
C GLY A 108 1.29 -1.20 10.47
N ILE A 109 1.33 -0.09 9.73
CA ILE A 109 0.98 1.25 10.25
C ILE A 109 -0.48 1.30 10.68
N ALA A 110 -1.42 0.88 9.82
CA ALA A 110 -2.86 0.91 10.11
C ALA A 110 -3.21 0.06 11.33
N THR A 111 -2.61 -1.13 11.45
CA THR A 111 -2.78 -2.02 12.59
C THR A 111 -2.26 -1.40 13.88
N HIS A 112 -1.08 -0.78 13.84
CA HIS A 112 -0.51 -0.11 15.00
C HIS A 112 -1.35 1.09 15.43
N THR A 113 -1.82 1.89 14.47
CA THR A 113 -2.73 3.02 14.70
C THR A 113 -4.02 2.56 15.36
N ARG A 114 -4.66 1.51 14.84
CA ARG A 114 -5.88 0.93 15.42
C ARG A 114 -5.69 0.58 16.90
N ARG A 115 -4.63 -0.14 17.22
CA ARG A 115 -4.28 -0.51 18.61
C ARG A 115 -4.15 0.70 19.55
N LEU A 116 -3.71 1.85 19.04
CA LEU A 116 -3.61 3.08 19.84
C LEU A 116 -4.95 3.81 19.94
N VAL A 117 -5.72 3.84 18.86
CA VAL A 117 -7.08 4.40 18.82
C VAL A 117 -8.00 3.65 19.79
N ASP A 118 -7.92 2.33 19.83
CA ASP A 118 -8.74 1.50 20.72
C ASP A 118 -8.47 1.82 22.20
N LYS A 119 -7.25 2.23 22.56
CA LYS A 119 -6.91 2.67 23.93
C LYS A 119 -7.52 4.03 24.31
N LEU A 120 -7.99 4.81 23.33
CA LEU A 120 -8.62 6.11 23.52
C LEU A 120 -10.15 6.00 23.52
N GLU A 121 -10.71 4.80 23.41
CA GLU A 121 -12.15 4.58 23.40
C GLU A 121 -12.82 5.19 24.65
N GLY A 122 -13.93 5.90 24.45
CA GLY A 122 -14.64 6.62 25.51
C GLY A 122 -14.07 8.01 25.83
N LEU A 123 -12.94 8.41 25.26
CA LEU A 123 -12.38 9.76 25.42
C LEU A 123 -12.73 10.66 24.22
N ASN A 124 -12.83 11.97 24.46
CA ASN A 124 -12.92 12.98 23.40
C ASN A 124 -11.51 13.33 22.85
N THR A 125 -10.69 12.32 22.56
CA THR A 125 -9.29 12.49 22.13
C THR A 125 -9.07 11.82 20.78
N LYS A 126 -8.36 12.49 19.87
CA LYS A 126 -8.01 11.97 18.55
C LYS A 126 -6.52 11.68 18.47
N LEU A 127 -6.17 10.54 17.87
CA LEU A 127 -4.79 10.19 17.59
C LEU A 127 -4.33 10.85 16.28
N LEU A 128 -3.29 11.68 16.35
CA LEU A 128 -2.74 12.39 15.20
C LEU A 128 -1.37 11.82 14.79
N ASP A 129 -1.12 11.80 13.49
CA ASP A 129 0.21 11.53 12.94
C ASP A 129 1.12 12.77 12.92
N THR A 130 2.29 12.66 12.28
CA THR A 130 3.23 13.77 12.15
C THR A 130 3.89 13.81 10.76
N ARG A 131 4.91 14.66 10.61
CA ARG A 131 5.80 14.69 9.43
C ARG A 131 7.05 13.79 9.58
N LYS A 132 7.18 13.05 10.68
CA LYS A 132 8.23 12.04 10.91
C LYS A 132 7.88 10.76 10.16
N THR A 133 7.89 10.87 8.84
CA THR A 133 7.49 9.83 7.88
C THR A 133 8.69 9.38 7.07
N THR A 134 8.63 8.20 6.48
CA THR A 134 9.67 7.78 5.53
C THR A 134 9.64 8.68 4.30
N PRO A 135 10.80 9.20 3.84
CA PRO A 135 10.88 9.99 2.62
C PRO A 135 10.26 9.25 1.41
N GLY A 136 9.52 9.96 0.56
CA GLY A 136 8.79 9.38 -0.57
C GLY A 136 7.46 8.68 -0.21
N PHE A 137 7.33 8.16 1.02
CA PHE A 137 6.16 7.39 1.45
C PHE A 137 5.11 8.19 2.23
N ARG A 138 5.40 9.45 2.59
CA ARG A 138 4.54 10.26 3.48
C ARG A 138 3.06 10.17 3.16
N TYR A 139 2.67 10.31 1.90
CA TYR A 139 1.26 10.27 1.54
C TYR A 139 0.62 8.93 1.91
N LEU A 140 1.23 7.83 1.48
CA LEU A 140 0.73 6.48 1.73
C LEU A 140 0.68 6.17 3.24
N GLU A 141 1.71 6.54 4.00
CA GLU A 141 1.75 6.33 5.45
C GLU A 141 0.65 7.10 6.17
N LYS A 142 0.37 8.35 5.75
CA LYS A 142 -0.75 9.13 6.28
C LYS A 142 -2.12 8.54 5.92
N GLN A 143 -2.27 7.94 4.74
CA GLN A 143 -3.48 7.18 4.42
C GLN A 143 -3.63 5.95 5.32
N ALA A 144 -2.54 5.22 5.57
CA ALA A 144 -2.56 4.08 6.49
C ALA A 144 -2.97 4.47 7.91
N VAL A 145 -2.54 5.63 8.41
CA VAL A 145 -3.04 6.17 9.69
C VAL A 145 -4.56 6.38 9.65
N LYS A 146 -5.11 6.97 8.58
CA LYS A 146 -6.57 7.12 8.43
C LYS A 146 -7.28 5.77 8.39
N HIS A 147 -6.74 4.78 7.67
CA HIS A 147 -7.31 3.42 7.61
C HIS A 147 -7.33 2.74 9.00
N GLY A 148 -6.32 3.00 9.83
CA GLY A 148 -6.27 2.56 11.23
C GLY A 148 -7.20 3.32 12.18
N GLY A 149 -7.93 4.34 11.71
CA GLY A 149 -8.83 5.17 12.52
C GLY A 149 -8.17 6.39 13.18
N GLY A 150 -6.91 6.67 12.88
CA GLY A 150 -6.24 7.91 13.28
C GLY A 150 -6.64 9.09 12.40
N GLU A 151 -6.09 10.26 12.70
CA GLU A 151 -6.33 11.49 11.96
C GLU A 151 -5.03 12.11 11.43
N ASN A 152 -5.13 12.74 10.27
CA ASN A 152 -3.98 13.37 9.63
C ASN A 152 -3.78 14.77 10.20
N HIS A 153 -2.61 15.03 10.76
CA HIS A 153 -2.10 16.37 10.92
C HIS A 153 -1.58 16.90 9.56
N ARG A 154 -0.97 18.09 9.54
CA ARG A 154 -0.38 18.70 8.32
C ARG A 154 0.56 17.76 7.55
N TYR A 155 0.50 17.78 6.21
CA TYR A 155 1.35 17.00 5.31
C TYR A 155 2.73 17.64 5.10
N GLY A 156 2.78 18.96 4.97
CA GLY A 156 3.97 19.73 4.64
C GLY A 156 4.11 20.99 5.50
N LEU A 157 5.17 21.75 5.23
CA LEU A 157 5.33 23.10 5.80
C LEU A 157 4.30 24.08 5.23
N TYR A 158 3.86 23.84 4.00
CA TYR A 158 2.93 24.69 3.25
C TYR A 158 1.48 24.63 3.74
N ASP A 159 1.11 23.64 4.56
CA ASP A 159 -0.29 23.44 4.96
C ASP A 159 -0.71 24.31 6.16
N MET A 160 0.21 24.58 7.08
CA MET A 160 -0.11 25.25 8.34
C MET A 160 1.15 25.84 8.98
N ILE A 161 1.01 27.06 9.50
CA ILE A 161 2.02 27.72 10.33
C ILE A 161 2.04 27.04 11.70
N MET A 162 3.23 26.65 12.15
CA MET A 162 3.44 26.08 13.48
C MET A 162 4.77 26.63 13.99
N LEU A 163 4.68 27.62 14.89
CA LEU A 163 5.83 28.20 15.56
C LEU A 163 6.44 27.16 16.50
N LYS A 164 7.76 27.12 16.52
CA LYS A 164 8.54 26.24 17.37
C LYS A 164 9.58 27.09 18.10
N ASP A 165 10.33 26.44 18.97
CA ASP A 165 11.40 26.98 19.79
C ASP A 165 12.62 27.50 19.03
N ASN A 166 12.76 27.17 17.73
CA ASN A 166 13.83 27.67 16.86
C ASN A 166 13.64 29.10 16.38
#